data_AF-A0AAC9BTW3-F1
#
_entry.id   AF-A0AAC9BTW3-F1
#
_cell.length_a   1.000
_cell.length_b   1.000
_cell.length_c   1.000
_cell.angle_alpha   90.00
_cell.angle_beta   90.00
_cell.angle_gamma   90.00
#
_symmetry.space_group_name_H-M   'P 1'
#
loop_
_entity.id
_entity.type
_entity.pdbx_description
1 polymer ?
#
loop_
_entity_poly.entity_id
_entity_poly.type
_entity_poly.pdbx_seq_one_letter_code
_entity_poly.pdbx_strand_id
1 'polypeptide(L)'
;MFKKYACYLSICLLAAPFVACADEPLPPLQTLPTPPAPMPVEPQSPLQAVLIGLPQACPAIAAHLNAPALAQLQAFYQQQDWLPVWASESGRLPALRGQLQLLADDGLNPKRYPVAVNPPQDGELCADIDITRYYLQALQDLHYGRLLQSHFEPLWHADDTPRDRQAELLAIAVPGLHDIKAAFDLARPRLAQYQSLRHLYASQRQQALPHWQSVGNGPLLRPAMEDKRVPELAQRLYNEGYLTHAIGTPGNAYEGVLVEAVKSFQANHSLQADGVVGPGTIAELNISPLTRREQLRVNLERFRWMAQDLEPDGLLVNVAAAELTLYQGGRAVWQTRTQVGRAERQTPLLKSRVTRLTLNPTWTVPPTIWKEDKLPAIRKDQTFLSRQNLQVLDAHGQPLAAADIDWDNPGNIMLRQDAGPRNPLGQIVIRFPNPFAVYLHDTPSKALFDKGPRAFSSGCVRVEHPMQLRDLLLTSAERARTDTLLATGSTHEFRLSAPVPILMTYWTAQVGSDGQVRYAPDIYSRDSALLAGLDGAH
;
A
#
# COMPACT_ATOMS: atom_id res chain seq x y z
N MET A 1 48.50 -42.96 7.83
CA MET A 1 47.34 -43.44 8.60
C MET A 1 46.10 -42.79 7.99
N PHE A 2 45.29 -43.58 7.29
CA PHE A 2 44.20 -43.14 6.40
C PHE A 2 43.01 -42.51 7.15
N LYS A 3 42.53 -41.34 6.72
CA LYS A 3 41.15 -40.87 6.97
C LYS A 3 40.57 -40.10 5.77
N LYS A 4 39.85 -40.87 4.95
CA LYS A 4 38.64 -40.61 4.15
C LYS A 4 38.36 -39.18 3.68
N TYR A 5 38.56 -38.97 2.37
CA TYR A 5 37.84 -37.98 1.55
C TYR A 5 36.53 -38.63 1.06
N ALA A 6 35.42 -37.90 1.16
CA ALA A 6 34.16 -38.25 0.50
C ALA A 6 33.91 -37.24 -0.63
N CYS A 7 34.34 -37.60 -1.84
CA CYS A 7 33.88 -36.98 -3.07
C CYS A 7 32.57 -37.64 -3.47
N TYR A 8 31.48 -36.88 -3.56
CA TYR A 8 30.30 -37.32 -4.31
C TYR A 8 30.37 -36.69 -5.70
N LEU A 9 30.81 -37.50 -6.66
CA LEU A 9 30.66 -37.24 -8.09
C LEU A 9 29.16 -37.23 -8.44
N SER A 10 28.72 -36.17 -9.10
CA SER A 10 27.47 -36.14 -9.85
C SER A 10 27.55 -37.13 -11.02
N ILE A 11 26.71 -38.16 -10.99
CA ILE A 11 26.48 -39.04 -12.13
C ILE A 11 25.31 -38.48 -12.94
N CYS A 12 25.61 -37.94 -14.11
CA CYS A 12 24.65 -37.72 -15.19
C CYS A 12 24.27 -39.10 -15.75
N LEU A 13 23.03 -39.54 -15.54
CA LEU A 13 22.47 -40.71 -16.20
C LEU A 13 21.69 -40.28 -17.44
N LEU A 14 22.37 -40.38 -18.58
CA LEU A 14 21.78 -40.50 -19.91
C LEU A 14 21.07 -41.86 -19.99
N ALA A 15 19.74 -41.86 -20.04
CA ALA A 15 18.96 -43.03 -20.40
C ALA A 15 18.68 -42.97 -21.91
N ALA A 16 19.50 -43.70 -22.69
CA ALA A 16 19.14 -44.10 -24.04
C ALA A 16 18.23 -45.35 -23.96
N PRO A 17 17.12 -45.43 -24.70
CA PRO A 17 16.33 -46.65 -24.74
C PRO A 17 17.00 -47.68 -25.66
N PHE A 18 17.20 -48.88 -25.13
CA PHE A 18 17.47 -50.08 -25.92
C PHE A 18 16.23 -50.39 -26.78
N VAL A 19 16.40 -50.35 -28.10
CA VAL A 19 15.44 -50.90 -29.06
C VAL A 19 15.57 -52.42 -29.04
N ALA A 20 14.55 -53.11 -28.53
CA ALA A 20 14.30 -54.51 -28.85
C ALA A 20 13.17 -54.53 -29.90
N CYS A 21 13.52 -54.96 -31.11
CA CYS A 21 12.54 -55.23 -32.16
C CYS A 21 11.75 -56.49 -31.78
N ALA A 22 10.43 -56.34 -31.63
CA ALA A 22 9.48 -57.44 -31.74
C ALA A 22 8.45 -57.02 -32.79
N ASP A 23 8.50 -57.68 -33.94
CA ASP A 23 7.50 -57.61 -35.00
C ASP A 23 6.25 -58.37 -34.54
N GLU A 24 5.27 -57.65 -33.98
CA GLU A 24 3.86 -58.06 -34.07
C GLU A 24 2.98 -56.84 -34.37
N PRO A 25 2.02 -56.93 -35.31
CA PRO A 25 1.13 -55.83 -35.61
C PRO A 25 0.18 -55.57 -34.44
N LEU A 26 0.36 -54.44 -33.77
CA LEU A 26 -0.59 -53.94 -32.78
C LEU A 26 -1.98 -53.74 -33.42
N PRO A 27 -3.07 -54.16 -32.75
CA PRO A 27 -4.42 -53.90 -33.22
C PRO A 27 -4.66 -52.38 -33.28
N PRO A 28 -5.51 -51.88 -34.19
CA PRO A 28 -5.79 -50.46 -34.30
C PRO A 28 -6.31 -49.93 -32.96
N LEU A 29 -5.65 -48.87 -32.46
CA LEU A 29 -6.10 -48.11 -31.31
C LEU A 29 -7.56 -47.71 -31.53
N GLN A 30 -8.46 -48.29 -30.74
CA GLN A 30 -9.82 -47.80 -30.65
C GLN A 30 -9.75 -46.34 -30.20
N THR A 31 -10.25 -45.45 -31.04
CA THR A 31 -10.51 -44.06 -30.68
C THR A 31 -11.34 -44.06 -29.41
N LEU A 32 -10.77 -43.60 -28.30
CA LEU A 32 -11.53 -43.31 -27.10
C LEU A 32 -12.68 -42.37 -27.52
N PRO A 33 -13.94 -42.67 -27.14
CA PRO A 33 -15.04 -41.77 -27.45
C PRO A 33 -14.73 -40.40 -26.85
N THR A 34 -14.80 -39.36 -27.69
CA THR A 34 -14.86 -37.97 -27.23
C THR A 34 -15.87 -37.90 -26.09
N PRO A 35 -15.54 -37.28 -24.94
CA PRO A 35 -16.53 -37.08 -23.89
C PRO A 35 -17.75 -36.39 -24.53
N PRO A 36 -18.97 -36.83 -24.21
CA PRO A 36 -20.17 -36.18 -24.75
C PRO A 36 -20.07 -34.69 -24.43
N ALA A 37 -20.34 -33.85 -25.42
CA ALA A 37 -20.52 -32.42 -25.18
C ALA A 37 -21.50 -32.27 -24.00
N PRO A 38 -21.24 -31.41 -23.01
CA PRO A 38 -22.16 -31.23 -21.90
C PRO A 38 -23.55 -30.97 -22.47
N MET A 39 -24.53 -31.80 -22.10
CA MET A 39 -25.90 -31.60 -22.54
C MET A 39 -26.34 -30.20 -22.11
N PRO A 40 -27.05 -29.43 -22.96
CA PRO A 40 -27.57 -28.14 -22.56
C PRO A 40 -28.43 -28.32 -21.31
N VAL A 41 -28.03 -27.71 -20.21
CA VAL A 41 -28.80 -27.70 -18.96
C VAL A 41 -30.06 -26.89 -19.24
N GLU A 42 -31.22 -27.55 -19.25
CA GLU A 42 -32.49 -26.83 -19.35
C GLU A 42 -32.62 -25.87 -18.16
N PRO A 43 -33.01 -24.60 -18.39
CA PRO A 43 -33.16 -23.63 -17.33
C PRO A 43 -34.26 -24.08 -16.36
N GLN A 44 -33.93 -24.08 -15.08
CA GLN A 44 -34.77 -24.47 -13.96
C GLN A 44 -35.79 -23.38 -13.58
N SER A 45 -35.60 -22.14 -14.05
CA SER A 45 -36.55 -21.04 -13.84
C SER A 45 -36.53 -20.00 -14.98
N PRO A 46 -37.59 -19.17 -15.11
CA PRO A 46 -37.61 -18.05 -16.06
C PRO A 46 -36.45 -17.07 -15.87
N LEU A 47 -36.06 -16.79 -14.61
CA LEU A 47 -34.93 -15.92 -14.31
C LEU A 47 -33.61 -16.54 -14.79
N GLN A 48 -33.41 -17.84 -14.56
CA GLN A 48 -32.23 -18.54 -15.06
C GLN A 48 -32.17 -18.51 -16.59
N ALA A 49 -33.31 -18.69 -17.26
CA ALA A 49 -33.40 -18.57 -18.72
C ALA A 49 -33.03 -17.16 -19.21
N VAL A 50 -33.51 -16.11 -18.53
CA VAL A 50 -33.15 -14.71 -18.83
C VAL A 50 -31.65 -14.46 -18.64
N LEU A 51 -31.03 -14.96 -17.57
CA LEU A 51 -29.59 -14.81 -17.33
C LEU A 51 -28.73 -15.58 -18.33
N ILE A 52 -29.14 -16.79 -18.75
CA ILE A 52 -28.46 -17.55 -19.81
C ILE A 52 -28.59 -16.82 -21.15
N GLY A 53 -29.76 -16.26 -21.44
CA GLY A 53 -30.07 -15.52 -22.67
C GLY A 53 -29.91 -14.00 -22.56
N LEU A 54 -29.10 -13.50 -21.61
CA LEU A 54 -29.10 -12.08 -21.22
C LEU A 54 -28.90 -11.08 -22.39
N PRO A 55 -28.01 -11.33 -23.37
CA PRO A 55 -27.84 -10.42 -24.51
C PRO A 55 -29.12 -10.21 -25.35
N GLN A 56 -30.03 -11.19 -25.36
CA GLN A 56 -31.29 -11.10 -26.08
C GLN A 56 -32.42 -10.59 -25.17
N ALA A 57 -32.49 -11.08 -23.93
CA ALA A 57 -33.57 -10.75 -23.01
C ALA A 57 -33.43 -9.33 -22.40
N CYS A 58 -32.20 -8.93 -22.04
CA CYS A 58 -31.91 -7.64 -21.41
C CYS A 58 -30.67 -6.98 -22.04
N PRO A 59 -30.73 -6.57 -23.34
CA PRO A 59 -29.57 -6.11 -24.10
C PRO A 59 -28.84 -4.91 -23.48
N ALA A 60 -29.60 -3.99 -22.86
CA ALA A 60 -29.02 -2.83 -22.18
C ALA A 60 -28.13 -3.23 -21.00
N ILE A 61 -28.53 -4.25 -20.23
CA ILE A 61 -27.74 -4.75 -19.08
C ILE A 61 -26.53 -5.52 -19.59
N ALA A 62 -26.72 -6.39 -20.60
CA ALA A 62 -25.65 -7.19 -21.18
C ALA A 62 -24.50 -6.32 -21.74
N ALA A 63 -24.81 -5.15 -22.31
CA ALA A 63 -23.80 -4.21 -22.81
C ALA A 63 -22.87 -3.65 -21.71
N HIS A 64 -23.26 -3.72 -20.45
CA HIS A 64 -22.53 -3.19 -19.30
C HIS A 64 -22.03 -4.29 -18.33
N LEU A 65 -22.16 -5.56 -18.70
CA LEU A 65 -21.73 -6.70 -17.89
C LEU A 65 -20.54 -7.41 -18.53
N ASN A 66 -19.50 -7.64 -17.74
CA ASN A 66 -18.40 -8.51 -18.11
C ASN A 66 -18.62 -9.94 -17.57
N ALA A 67 -17.80 -10.89 -18.02
CA ALA A 67 -17.94 -12.29 -17.63
C ALA A 67 -17.85 -12.54 -16.11
N PRO A 68 -16.92 -11.91 -15.35
CA PRO A 68 -16.90 -12.03 -13.89
C PRO A 68 -18.18 -11.53 -13.23
N ALA A 69 -18.71 -10.38 -13.65
CA ALA A 69 -19.94 -9.83 -13.09
C ALA A 69 -21.17 -10.70 -13.41
N LEU A 70 -21.22 -11.30 -14.61
CA LEU A 70 -22.26 -12.27 -14.96
C LEU A 70 -22.19 -13.53 -14.09
N ALA A 71 -20.99 -14.09 -13.90
CA ALA A 71 -20.78 -15.25 -13.02
C ALA A 71 -21.19 -14.93 -11.57
N GLN A 72 -20.91 -13.71 -11.11
CA GLN A 72 -21.31 -13.21 -9.79
C GLN A 72 -22.83 -13.12 -9.63
N LEU A 73 -23.54 -12.60 -10.64
CA LEU A 73 -25.00 -12.59 -10.68
C LEU A 73 -25.59 -14.00 -10.66
N GLN A 74 -25.04 -14.90 -11.47
CA GLN A 74 -25.50 -16.29 -11.54
C GLN A 74 -25.34 -16.99 -10.19
N ALA A 75 -24.17 -16.87 -9.55
CA ALA A 75 -23.93 -17.48 -8.24
C ALA A 75 -24.81 -16.87 -7.14
N PHE A 76 -25.10 -15.57 -7.20
CA PHE A 76 -26.05 -14.92 -6.29
C PHE A 76 -27.46 -15.50 -6.44
N TYR A 77 -28.01 -15.54 -7.65
CA TYR A 77 -29.36 -16.05 -7.87
C TYR A 77 -29.48 -17.56 -7.66
N GLN A 78 -28.41 -18.31 -7.87
CA GLN A 78 -28.37 -19.72 -7.50
C GLN A 78 -28.60 -19.92 -5.99
N GLN A 79 -28.06 -19.03 -5.14
CA GLN A 79 -28.30 -19.04 -3.69
C GLN A 79 -29.71 -18.55 -3.30
N GLN A 80 -30.48 -18.05 -4.26
CA GLN A 80 -31.85 -17.55 -4.09
C GLN A 80 -32.87 -18.42 -4.82
N ASP A 81 -32.50 -19.67 -5.15
CA ASP A 81 -33.33 -20.63 -5.90
C ASP A 81 -33.84 -20.07 -7.24
N TRP A 82 -33.07 -19.17 -7.85
CA TRP A 82 -33.38 -18.46 -9.09
C TRP A 82 -34.70 -17.67 -9.06
N LEU A 83 -35.05 -17.11 -7.90
CA LEU A 83 -36.21 -16.25 -7.71
C LEU A 83 -35.83 -14.75 -7.71
N PRO A 84 -36.71 -13.85 -8.19
CA PRO A 84 -36.56 -12.41 -8.04
C PRO A 84 -36.53 -11.98 -6.56
N VAL A 85 -35.65 -11.04 -6.21
CA VAL A 85 -35.40 -10.67 -4.81
C VAL A 85 -35.86 -9.27 -4.42
N TRP A 86 -36.19 -8.39 -5.38
CA TRP A 86 -36.55 -7.00 -5.10
C TRP A 86 -38.05 -6.74 -5.10
N ALA A 87 -38.81 -7.44 -5.95
CA ALA A 87 -40.26 -7.29 -6.03
C ALA A 87 -41.00 -7.99 -4.88
N SER A 88 -40.39 -9.02 -4.27
CA SER A 88 -41.00 -9.87 -3.26
C SER A 88 -41.14 -9.22 -1.87
N GLU A 89 -40.38 -8.16 -1.58
CA GLU A 89 -40.42 -7.47 -0.28
C GLU A 89 -40.29 -5.95 -0.44
N SER A 90 -41.40 -5.24 -0.20
CA SER A 90 -41.55 -3.81 -0.49
C SER A 90 -40.55 -2.89 0.22
N GLY A 91 -39.91 -3.34 1.30
CA GLY A 91 -38.92 -2.58 2.07
C GLY A 91 -37.50 -2.59 1.48
N ARG A 92 -37.13 -3.62 0.70
CA ARG A 92 -35.74 -3.83 0.25
C ARG A 92 -35.26 -2.75 -0.70
N LEU A 93 -36.06 -2.43 -1.72
CA LEU A 93 -35.69 -1.47 -2.75
C LEU A 93 -35.51 -0.04 -2.21
N PRO A 94 -36.41 0.51 -1.37
CA PRO A 94 -36.17 1.78 -0.68
C PRO A 94 -34.91 1.76 0.21
N ALA A 95 -34.66 0.67 0.94
CA ALA A 95 -33.49 0.54 1.80
C ALA A 95 -32.18 0.54 1.00
N LEU A 96 -32.14 -0.21 -0.11
CA LEU A 96 -31.01 -0.20 -1.04
C LEU A 96 -30.76 1.20 -1.59
N ARG A 97 -31.80 1.89 -2.07
CA ARG A 97 -31.66 3.26 -2.58
C ARG A 97 -31.09 4.21 -1.54
N GLY A 98 -31.52 4.09 -0.28
CA GLY A 98 -30.95 4.85 0.84
C GLY A 98 -29.45 4.58 1.00
N GLN A 99 -29.05 3.32 1.02
CA GLN A 99 -27.62 2.95 1.14
C GLN A 99 -26.78 3.39 -0.06
N LEU A 100 -27.30 3.31 -1.28
CA LEU A 100 -26.61 3.75 -2.49
C LEU A 100 -26.32 5.26 -2.48
N GLN A 101 -27.19 6.08 -1.89
CA GLN A 101 -26.90 7.52 -1.71
C GLN A 101 -25.77 7.75 -0.70
N LEU A 102 -25.71 6.95 0.37
CA LEU A 102 -24.67 7.05 1.40
C LEU A 102 -23.28 6.62 0.91
N LEU A 103 -23.16 6.00 -0.27
CA LEU A 103 -21.86 5.77 -0.91
C LEU A 103 -21.10 7.07 -1.17
N ALA A 104 -21.79 8.21 -1.25
CA ALA A 104 -21.16 9.52 -1.31
C ALA A 104 -20.27 9.83 -0.11
N ASP A 105 -20.55 9.26 1.06
CA ASP A 105 -19.76 9.40 2.28
C ASP A 105 -18.52 8.48 2.27
N ASP A 106 -18.54 7.45 1.42
CA ASP A 106 -17.42 6.52 1.18
C ASP A 106 -16.49 7.01 0.04
N GLY A 107 -16.70 8.24 -0.44
CA GLY A 107 -15.92 8.84 -1.53
C GLY A 107 -16.31 8.36 -2.93
N LEU A 108 -17.38 7.57 -3.03
CA LEU A 108 -17.92 7.04 -4.28
C LEU A 108 -19.00 7.97 -4.87
N ASN A 109 -19.33 7.78 -6.15
CA ASN A 109 -20.35 8.57 -6.82
C ASN A 109 -21.67 7.77 -6.92
N PRO A 110 -22.72 8.11 -6.17
CA PRO A 110 -24.01 7.40 -6.22
C PRO A 110 -24.63 7.31 -7.62
N LYS A 111 -24.33 8.25 -8.53
CA LYS A 111 -24.84 8.24 -9.91
C LYS A 111 -24.38 7.02 -10.71
N ARG A 112 -23.40 6.26 -10.22
CA ARG A 112 -22.90 5.02 -10.84
C ARG A 112 -23.74 3.80 -10.51
N TYR A 113 -24.65 3.93 -9.56
CA TYR A 113 -25.54 2.86 -9.12
C TYR A 113 -27.01 3.29 -9.31
N PRO A 114 -27.43 3.66 -10.53
CA PRO A 114 -28.80 4.12 -10.76
C PRO A 114 -29.79 2.99 -10.51
N VAL A 115 -30.65 3.18 -9.51
CA VAL A 115 -31.76 2.28 -9.21
C VAL A 115 -33.06 3.07 -9.33
N ALA A 116 -33.95 2.61 -10.21
CA ALA A 116 -35.23 3.27 -10.49
C ALA A 116 -36.13 3.31 -9.24
N VAL A 117 -36.96 4.36 -9.14
CA VAL A 117 -37.93 4.49 -8.04
C VAL A 117 -39.04 3.46 -8.15
N ASN A 118 -39.59 3.34 -9.36
CA ASN A 118 -40.59 2.38 -9.74
C ASN A 118 -40.01 1.62 -10.94
N PRO A 119 -39.46 0.41 -10.73
CA PRO A 119 -39.03 -0.41 -11.85
C PRO A 119 -40.24 -0.70 -12.76
N PRO A 120 -40.04 -0.73 -14.09
CA PRO A 120 -41.13 -1.04 -15.01
C PRO A 120 -41.70 -2.43 -14.72
N GLN A 121 -43.04 -2.54 -14.76
CA GLN A 121 -43.71 -3.84 -14.61
C GLN A 121 -43.47 -4.74 -15.83
N ASP A 122 -43.40 -4.14 -17.01
CA ASP A 122 -42.90 -4.80 -18.22
C ASP A 122 -41.38 -4.99 -18.09
N GLY A 123 -40.92 -6.25 -18.05
CA GLY A 123 -39.50 -6.56 -17.89
C GLY A 123 -39.02 -6.67 -16.44
N GLU A 124 -39.90 -7.04 -15.50
CA GLU A 124 -39.60 -7.23 -14.08
C GLU A 124 -38.30 -8.02 -13.81
N LEU A 125 -38.06 -9.12 -14.54
CA LEU A 125 -36.85 -9.93 -14.39
C LEU A 125 -35.57 -9.15 -14.77
N CYS A 126 -35.61 -8.36 -15.84
CA CYS A 126 -34.48 -7.51 -16.21
C CYS A 126 -34.25 -6.43 -15.14
N ALA A 127 -35.32 -5.83 -14.61
CA ALA A 127 -35.20 -4.84 -13.53
C ALA A 127 -34.59 -5.46 -12.27
N ASP A 128 -35.03 -6.66 -11.87
CA ASP A 128 -34.49 -7.38 -10.71
C ASP A 128 -32.99 -7.66 -10.89
N ILE A 129 -32.59 -8.15 -12.06
CA ILE A 129 -31.18 -8.41 -12.42
C ILE A 129 -30.34 -7.13 -12.35
N ASP A 130 -30.84 -6.01 -12.88
CA ASP A 130 -30.09 -4.75 -12.89
C ASP A 130 -29.93 -4.16 -11.49
N ILE A 131 -30.97 -4.24 -10.66
CA ILE A 131 -30.91 -3.81 -9.25
C ILE A 131 -29.91 -4.69 -8.49
N THR A 132 -29.95 -6.01 -8.69
CA THR A 132 -28.99 -6.94 -8.08
C THR A 132 -27.56 -6.64 -8.52
N ARG A 133 -27.34 -6.32 -9.79
CA ARG A 133 -26.02 -5.91 -10.30
C ARG A 133 -25.49 -4.70 -9.54
N TYR A 134 -26.31 -3.66 -9.34
CA TYR A 134 -25.89 -2.47 -8.60
C TYR A 134 -25.69 -2.72 -7.10
N TYR A 135 -26.51 -3.57 -6.49
CA TYR A 135 -26.32 -4.02 -5.12
C TYR A 135 -24.96 -4.71 -4.93
N LEU A 136 -24.67 -5.71 -5.77
CA LEU A 136 -23.41 -6.46 -5.71
C LEU A 136 -22.20 -5.57 -6.03
N GLN A 137 -22.30 -4.69 -7.03
CA GLN A 137 -21.24 -3.74 -7.36
C GLN A 137 -20.96 -2.77 -6.20
N ALA A 138 -22.00 -2.26 -5.54
CA ALA A 138 -21.83 -1.36 -4.39
C ALA A 138 -21.12 -2.05 -3.21
N LEU A 139 -21.53 -3.28 -2.89
CA LEU A 139 -20.88 -4.07 -1.84
C LEU A 139 -19.42 -4.39 -2.20
N GLN A 140 -19.16 -4.75 -3.45
CA GLN A 140 -17.80 -5.01 -3.94
C GLN A 140 -16.91 -3.76 -3.86
N ASP A 141 -17.41 -2.62 -4.31
CA ASP A 141 -16.68 -1.36 -4.30
C ASP A 141 -16.37 -0.91 -2.87
N LEU A 142 -17.29 -1.13 -1.93
CA LEU A 142 -17.05 -0.89 -0.50
C LEU A 142 -16.01 -1.84 0.07
N HIS A 143 -16.01 -3.12 -0.33
CA HIS A 143 -15.20 -4.15 0.30
C HIS A 143 -13.76 -4.27 -0.25
N TYR A 144 -13.59 -4.06 -1.56
CA TYR A 144 -12.31 -4.23 -2.25
C TYR A 144 -11.78 -2.95 -2.90
N GLY A 145 -12.50 -1.84 -2.79
CA GLY A 145 -12.22 -0.65 -3.58
C GLY A 145 -12.93 -0.71 -4.93
N ARG A 146 -13.20 0.46 -5.49
CA ARG A 146 -13.83 0.58 -6.81
C ARG A 146 -12.81 0.42 -7.93
N LEU A 147 -11.59 0.93 -7.73
CA LEU A 147 -10.53 0.80 -8.71
C LEU A 147 -9.68 -0.43 -8.39
N LEU A 148 -9.13 -1.04 -9.44
CA LEU A 148 -8.19 -2.13 -9.29
C LEU A 148 -6.84 -1.58 -8.86
N GLN A 149 -6.46 -1.83 -7.60
CA GLN A 149 -5.19 -1.38 -7.03
C GLN A 149 -3.98 -1.70 -7.94
N SER A 150 -3.96 -2.88 -8.57
CA SER A 150 -2.87 -3.32 -9.46
C SER A 150 -2.61 -2.41 -10.67
N HIS A 151 -3.59 -1.60 -11.09
CA HIS A 151 -3.42 -0.65 -12.19
C HIS A 151 -2.84 0.69 -11.75
N PHE A 152 -3.02 1.06 -10.47
CA PHE A 152 -2.67 2.38 -9.97
C PHE A 152 -1.49 2.34 -8.99
N GLU A 153 -1.53 1.42 -8.03
CA GLU A 153 -0.52 1.28 -6.97
C GLU A 153 -0.25 -0.21 -6.70
N PRO A 154 0.49 -0.91 -7.59
CA PRO A 154 0.74 -2.34 -7.47
C PRO A 154 1.32 -2.72 -6.09
N LEU A 155 0.70 -3.70 -5.44
CA LEU A 155 1.11 -4.29 -4.18
C LEU A 155 1.57 -5.73 -4.44
N TRP A 156 2.82 -6.05 -4.12
CA TRP A 156 3.34 -7.41 -4.27
C TRP A 156 3.15 -8.22 -2.99
N HIS A 157 2.69 -9.46 -3.10
CA HIS A 157 2.48 -10.36 -1.96
C HIS A 157 3.52 -11.50 -1.98
N ALA A 158 4.16 -11.76 -0.84
CA ALA A 158 5.07 -12.90 -0.69
C ALA A 158 4.34 -14.24 -0.76
N ASP A 159 3.12 -14.28 -0.23
CA ASP A 159 2.24 -15.44 -0.29
C ASP A 159 1.02 -15.07 -1.15
N ASP A 160 0.93 -15.63 -2.35
CA ASP A 160 -0.17 -15.38 -3.30
C ASP A 160 -1.29 -16.41 -3.11
N THR A 161 -1.81 -16.51 -1.89
CA THR A 161 -2.94 -17.41 -1.63
C THR A 161 -4.19 -16.80 -2.29
N PRO A 162 -4.78 -17.45 -3.31
CA PRO A 162 -5.92 -16.89 -4.01
C PRO A 162 -7.09 -16.73 -3.04
N ARG A 163 -7.67 -15.52 -3.00
CA ARG A 163 -8.93 -15.29 -2.29
C ARG A 163 -10.09 -15.52 -3.23
N ASP A 164 -11.08 -16.28 -2.76
CA ASP A 164 -12.35 -16.38 -3.44
C ASP A 164 -13.20 -15.14 -3.13
N ARG A 165 -12.91 -14.05 -3.86
CA ARG A 165 -13.61 -12.78 -3.69
C ARG A 165 -15.11 -12.89 -3.95
N GLN A 166 -15.51 -13.82 -4.82
CA GLN A 166 -16.91 -14.06 -5.12
C GLN A 166 -17.61 -14.68 -3.90
N ALA A 167 -17.04 -15.72 -3.31
CA ALA A 167 -17.58 -16.32 -2.09
C ALA A 167 -17.62 -15.33 -0.91
N GLU A 168 -16.55 -14.56 -0.70
CA GLU A 168 -16.49 -13.52 0.34
C GLU A 168 -17.60 -12.47 0.17
N LEU A 169 -17.82 -12.01 -1.07
CA LEU A 169 -18.88 -11.05 -1.36
C LEU A 169 -20.28 -11.65 -1.19
N LEU A 170 -20.51 -12.88 -1.65
CA LEU A 170 -21.80 -13.55 -1.52
C LEU A 170 -22.15 -13.82 -0.06
N ALA A 171 -21.16 -14.10 0.79
CA ALA A 171 -21.35 -14.23 2.24
C ALA A 171 -21.87 -12.95 2.91
N ILE A 172 -21.67 -11.79 2.28
CA ILE A 172 -22.26 -10.51 2.70
C ILE A 172 -23.61 -10.30 2.01
N ALA A 173 -23.64 -10.48 0.69
CA ALA A 173 -24.75 -10.07 -0.15
C ALA A 173 -26.03 -10.87 0.09
N VAL A 174 -25.92 -12.20 0.22
CA VAL A 174 -27.07 -13.11 0.36
C VAL A 174 -27.80 -12.90 1.69
N PRO A 175 -27.15 -13.00 2.87
CA PRO A 175 -27.81 -12.69 4.14
C PRO A 175 -28.26 -11.23 4.22
N GLY A 176 -27.55 -10.34 3.51
CA GLY A 176 -27.82 -8.92 3.44
C GLY A 176 -29.19 -8.54 2.89
N LEU A 177 -29.88 -9.43 2.15
CA LEU A 177 -31.25 -9.17 1.69
C LEU A 177 -32.25 -8.95 2.84
N HIS A 178 -31.98 -9.51 4.02
CA HIS A 178 -32.81 -9.30 5.21
C HIS A 178 -32.55 -7.95 5.91
N ASP A 179 -31.34 -7.41 5.77
CA ASP A 179 -30.95 -6.10 6.30
C ASP A 179 -29.89 -5.47 5.39
N ILE A 180 -30.38 -4.69 4.43
CA ILE A 180 -29.53 -4.03 3.42
C ILE A 180 -28.55 -3.07 4.09
N LYS A 181 -28.92 -2.42 5.20
CA LYS A 181 -28.01 -1.52 5.92
C LYS A 181 -26.88 -2.31 6.55
N ALA A 182 -27.17 -3.42 7.23
CA ALA A 182 -26.15 -4.28 7.83
C ALA A 182 -25.20 -4.85 6.77
N ALA A 183 -25.69 -5.20 5.58
CA ALA A 183 -24.86 -5.65 4.46
C ALA A 183 -23.82 -4.60 4.04
N PHE A 184 -24.24 -3.34 3.88
CA PHE A 184 -23.34 -2.24 3.51
C PHE A 184 -22.35 -1.90 4.63
N ASP A 185 -22.79 -1.94 5.89
CA ASP A 185 -21.90 -1.74 7.04
C ASP A 185 -20.87 -2.86 7.18
N LEU A 186 -21.24 -4.09 6.83
CA LEU A 186 -20.33 -5.24 6.79
C LEU A 186 -19.33 -5.16 5.63
N ALA A 187 -19.76 -4.66 4.47
CA ALA A 187 -18.88 -4.50 3.30
C ALA A 187 -17.80 -3.43 3.53
N ARG A 188 -18.09 -2.36 4.28
CA ARG A 188 -17.11 -1.32 4.61
C ARG A 188 -15.94 -1.88 5.44
N PRO A 189 -14.70 -1.40 5.23
CA PRO A 189 -13.59 -1.71 6.10
C PRO A 189 -13.90 -1.44 7.58
N ARG A 190 -13.61 -2.45 8.42
CA ARG A 190 -13.69 -2.32 9.89
C ARG A 190 -12.50 -1.57 10.50
N LEU A 191 -11.57 -1.12 9.67
CA LEU A 191 -10.41 -0.34 10.10
C LEU A 191 -10.86 0.97 10.76
N ALA A 192 -10.36 1.25 11.97
CA ALA A 192 -10.65 2.49 12.68
C ALA A 192 -10.25 3.73 11.85
N GLN A 193 -9.15 3.61 11.08
CA GLN A 193 -8.68 4.66 10.16
C GLN A 193 -9.69 4.93 9.04
N TYR A 194 -10.29 3.88 8.44
CA TYR A 194 -11.32 4.04 7.41
C TYR A 194 -12.57 4.69 8.00
N GLN A 195 -13.07 4.19 9.13
CA GLN A 195 -14.30 4.69 9.75
C GLN A 195 -14.17 6.16 10.15
N SER A 196 -13.04 6.52 10.76
CA SER A 196 -12.77 7.90 11.18
C SER A 196 -12.61 8.83 9.98
N LEU A 197 -11.87 8.40 8.94
CA LEU A 197 -11.71 9.17 7.71
C LEU A 197 -13.05 9.34 6.98
N ARG A 198 -13.88 8.30 6.93
CA ARG A 198 -15.21 8.32 6.31
C ARG A 198 -16.10 9.32 7.03
N HIS A 199 -16.13 9.31 8.36
CA HIS A 199 -16.93 10.23 9.15
C HIS A 199 -16.50 11.69 8.91
N LEU A 200 -15.19 11.95 8.93
CA LEU A 200 -14.63 13.28 8.61
C LEU A 200 -15.01 13.72 7.19
N TYR A 201 -14.80 12.86 6.19
CA TYR A 201 -15.07 13.18 4.80
C TYR A 201 -16.57 13.44 4.57
N ALA A 202 -17.45 12.61 5.13
CA ALA A 202 -18.91 12.77 5.07
C ALA A 202 -19.35 14.13 5.62
N SER A 203 -18.80 14.55 6.76
CA SER A 203 -19.03 15.87 7.34
C SER A 203 -18.54 17.00 6.43
N GLN A 204 -17.28 16.95 5.97
CA GLN A 204 -16.69 18.02 5.17
C GLN A 204 -17.33 18.17 3.79
N ARG A 205 -17.74 17.06 3.17
CA ARG A 205 -18.31 17.10 1.82
C ARG A 205 -19.68 17.78 1.77
N GLN A 206 -20.40 17.81 2.90
CA GLN A 206 -21.72 18.46 3.01
C GLN A 206 -21.61 19.97 3.29
N GLN A 207 -20.41 20.44 3.63
CA GLN A 207 -20.13 21.84 3.93
C GLN A 207 -19.62 22.57 2.68
N ALA A 208 -19.82 23.89 2.65
CA ALA A 208 -19.14 24.73 1.67
C ALA A 208 -17.62 24.65 1.90
N LEU A 209 -16.85 24.69 0.81
CA LEU A 209 -15.39 24.73 0.94
C LEU A 209 -14.99 25.98 1.74
N PRO A 210 -14.17 25.85 2.79
CA PRO A 210 -13.73 27.01 3.55
C PRO A 210 -12.89 27.93 2.65
N HIS A 211 -12.92 29.24 2.90
CA HIS A 211 -12.04 30.15 2.20
C HIS A 211 -10.73 30.29 2.98
N TRP A 212 -9.65 29.70 2.47
CA TRP A 212 -8.32 29.87 3.05
C TRP A 212 -7.54 30.92 2.28
N GLN A 213 -7.09 31.95 2.99
CA GLN A 213 -6.15 32.93 2.46
C GLN A 213 -4.79 32.25 2.23
N SER A 214 -4.16 32.60 1.10
CA SER A 214 -2.81 32.16 0.82
C SER A 214 -1.82 32.93 1.68
N VAL A 215 -0.83 32.23 2.22
CA VAL A 215 0.29 32.85 2.94
C VAL A 215 1.39 33.18 1.94
N GLY A 216 1.84 34.43 1.93
CA GLY A 216 2.86 34.89 0.98
C GLY A 216 4.17 34.10 1.01
N ASN A 217 4.81 33.97 -0.15
CA ASN A 217 6.19 33.46 -0.25
C ASN A 217 7.19 34.46 0.38
N GLY A 218 8.36 33.97 0.76
CA GLY A 218 9.43 34.82 1.29
C GLY A 218 10.58 34.02 1.90
N PRO A 219 11.58 34.72 2.48
CA PRO A 219 12.67 34.10 3.23
C PRO A 219 12.18 33.22 4.39
N LEU A 220 13.07 32.39 4.94
CA LEU A 220 12.79 31.58 6.13
C LEU A 220 12.37 32.48 7.30
N LEU A 221 11.19 32.23 7.86
CA LEU A 221 10.70 32.88 9.08
C LEU A 221 10.94 31.96 10.28
N ARG A 222 11.82 32.38 11.20
CA ARG A 222 12.21 31.64 12.41
C ARG A 222 11.61 32.29 13.66
N PRO A 223 11.41 31.54 14.76
CA PRO A 223 10.96 32.12 16.02
C PRO A 223 11.77 33.36 16.42
N ALA A 224 11.09 34.36 17.00
CA ALA A 224 11.61 35.67 17.39
C ALA A 224 12.01 36.61 16.22
N MET A 225 11.60 36.31 14.98
CA MET A 225 11.71 37.24 13.86
C MET A 225 10.43 38.06 13.68
N GLU A 226 10.54 39.17 12.93
CA GLU A 226 9.39 39.92 12.43
C GLU A 226 9.22 39.73 10.92
N ASP A 227 7.99 39.59 10.46
CA ASP A 227 7.66 39.51 9.03
C ASP A 227 6.22 39.96 8.77
N LYS A 228 6.00 40.66 7.66
CA LYS A 228 4.68 41.14 7.21
C LYS A 228 3.66 40.02 6.96
N ARG A 229 4.11 38.77 6.80
CA ARG A 229 3.28 37.58 6.59
C ARG A 229 2.71 37.01 7.88
N VAL A 230 3.20 37.42 9.05
CA VAL A 230 2.75 36.89 10.35
C VAL A 230 1.23 36.99 10.56
N PRO A 231 0.56 38.12 10.23
CA PRO A 231 -0.89 38.20 10.32
C PRO A 231 -1.62 37.18 9.43
N GLU A 232 -1.15 36.99 8.18
CA GLU A 232 -1.71 36.01 7.24
C GLU A 232 -1.56 34.58 7.77
N LEU A 233 -0.37 34.26 8.31
CA LEU A 233 -0.06 32.96 8.91
C LEU A 233 -0.94 32.68 10.13
N ALA A 234 -1.11 33.66 11.02
CA ALA A 234 -1.95 33.54 12.21
C ALA A 234 -3.42 33.29 11.83
N GLN A 235 -3.95 34.07 10.89
CA GLN A 235 -5.31 33.87 10.40
C GLN A 235 -5.48 32.49 9.76
N ARG A 236 -4.48 32.05 9.00
CA ARG A 236 -4.50 30.73 8.36
C ARG A 236 -4.55 29.60 9.38
N LEU A 237 -3.70 29.63 10.41
CA LEU A 237 -3.65 28.62 11.46
C LEU A 237 -4.90 28.63 12.35
N TYR A 238 -5.52 29.79 12.56
CA TYR A 238 -6.82 29.88 13.22
C TYR A 238 -7.93 29.22 12.40
N ASN A 239 -8.00 29.48 11.10
CA ASN A 239 -9.02 28.90 10.21
C ASN A 239 -8.95 27.36 10.12
N GLU A 240 -7.79 26.78 10.38
CA GLU A 240 -7.58 25.33 10.42
C GLU A 240 -7.61 24.74 11.84
N GLY A 241 -7.89 25.56 12.87
CA GLY A 241 -8.06 25.10 14.25
C GLY A 241 -6.75 24.85 15.03
N TYR A 242 -5.59 25.25 14.50
CA TYR A 242 -4.32 25.22 15.22
C TYR A 242 -4.19 26.33 16.28
N LEU A 243 -5.02 27.37 16.17
CA LEU A 243 -5.18 28.41 17.19
C LEU A 243 -6.62 28.40 17.71
N THR A 244 -6.79 28.49 19.02
CA THR A 244 -8.11 28.48 19.67
C THR A 244 -8.86 29.80 19.55
N HIS A 245 -8.13 30.91 19.42
CA HIS A 245 -8.68 32.25 19.29
C HIS A 245 -7.96 32.97 18.15
N ALA A 246 -8.68 33.83 17.44
CA ALA A 246 -8.06 34.72 16.48
C ALA A 246 -7.07 35.63 17.22
N ILE A 247 -5.83 35.70 16.73
CA ILE A 247 -4.85 36.64 17.25
C ILE A 247 -5.32 38.02 16.80
N GLY A 248 -5.76 38.86 17.74
CA GLY A 248 -6.49 40.12 17.50
C GLY A 248 -5.94 41.00 16.37
N THR A 249 -5.09 41.98 16.66
CA THR A 249 -4.27 42.65 15.64
C THR A 249 -2.90 41.99 15.69
N PRO A 250 -2.59 41.02 14.83
CA PRO A 250 -1.28 40.39 14.86
C PRO A 250 -0.25 41.47 14.55
N GLY A 251 0.69 41.69 15.45
CA GLY A 251 1.92 42.38 15.09
C GLY A 251 2.68 41.56 14.04
N ASN A 252 3.80 42.09 13.56
CA ASN A 252 4.66 41.35 12.64
C ASN A 252 5.54 40.31 13.36
N ALA A 253 5.48 40.22 14.70
CA ALA A 253 6.34 39.35 15.50
C ALA A 253 5.88 37.88 15.48
N TYR A 254 6.81 36.98 15.14
CA TYR A 254 6.59 35.53 15.12
C TYR A 254 7.13 34.87 16.39
N GLU A 255 6.26 34.71 17.38
CA GLU A 255 6.64 34.22 18.70
C GLU A 255 5.49 33.51 19.44
N GLY A 256 5.81 32.97 20.62
CA GLY A 256 4.83 32.43 21.56
C GLY A 256 3.92 31.35 20.95
N VAL A 257 2.61 31.52 21.16
CA VAL A 257 1.58 30.56 20.74
C VAL A 257 1.54 30.31 19.23
N LEU A 258 1.97 31.28 18.41
CA LEU A 258 1.98 31.13 16.96
C LEU A 258 3.07 30.15 16.51
N VAL A 259 4.22 30.14 17.18
CA VAL A 259 5.31 29.18 16.91
C VAL A 259 4.86 27.76 17.23
N GLU A 260 4.17 27.56 18.36
CA GLU A 260 3.65 26.26 18.73
C GLU A 260 2.54 25.79 17.77
N ALA A 261 1.67 26.69 17.32
CA ALA A 261 0.68 26.37 16.28
C ALA A 261 1.34 25.95 14.96
N VAL A 262 2.42 26.62 14.53
CA VAL A 262 3.19 26.19 13.35
C VAL A 262 3.83 24.82 13.56
N LYS A 263 4.39 24.52 14.74
CA LYS A 263 4.94 23.19 15.03
C LYS A 263 3.87 22.11 14.98
N SER A 264 2.69 22.36 15.56
CA SER A 264 1.55 21.45 15.47
C SER A 264 1.10 21.24 14.02
N PHE A 265 1.03 22.30 13.22
CA PHE A 265 0.77 22.21 11.78
C PHE A 265 1.82 21.36 11.08
N GLN A 266 3.11 21.65 11.27
CA GLN A 266 4.18 20.88 10.66
C GLN A 266 4.11 19.40 11.05
N ALA A 267 3.87 19.08 12.32
CA ALA A 267 3.73 17.71 12.80
C ALA A 267 2.54 16.97 12.16
N ASN A 268 1.38 17.61 12.10
CA ASN A 268 0.17 17.04 11.49
C ASN A 268 0.31 16.88 9.97
N HIS A 269 1.23 17.59 9.34
CA HIS A 269 1.47 17.54 7.90
C HIS A 269 2.76 16.78 7.51
N SER A 270 3.30 15.97 8.43
CA SER A 270 4.50 15.16 8.19
C SER A 270 5.75 15.97 7.80
N LEU A 271 5.81 17.24 8.22
CA LEU A 271 6.96 18.14 8.06
C LEU A 271 7.87 18.11 9.30
N GLN A 272 9.03 18.76 9.19
CA GLN A 272 9.89 19.03 10.35
C GLN A 272 9.18 20.01 11.29
N ALA A 273 8.81 19.58 12.50
CA ALA A 273 8.10 20.39 13.49
C ALA A 273 9.03 21.30 14.31
N ASP A 274 9.80 22.16 13.63
CA ASP A 274 10.79 23.07 14.24
C ASP A 274 10.25 24.50 14.44
N GLY A 275 9.04 24.79 13.98
CA GLY A 275 8.48 26.13 13.99
C GLY A 275 9.14 27.07 12.97
N VAL A 276 9.93 26.57 12.02
CA VAL A 276 10.52 27.39 10.95
C VAL A 276 9.60 27.37 9.73
N VAL A 277 9.04 28.52 9.37
CA VAL A 277 8.19 28.64 8.19
C VAL A 277 9.07 28.84 6.95
N GLY A 278 9.40 27.72 6.31
CA GLY A 278 10.14 27.69 5.05
C GLY A 278 9.28 27.31 3.85
N PRO A 279 9.91 27.12 2.66
CA PRO A 279 9.18 26.83 1.42
C PRO A 279 8.25 25.61 1.51
N GLY A 280 8.65 24.55 2.21
CA GLY A 280 7.82 23.37 2.43
C GLY A 280 6.57 23.67 3.27
N THR A 281 6.72 24.41 4.38
CA THR A 281 5.57 24.83 5.20
C THR A 281 4.64 25.76 4.43
N ILE A 282 5.17 26.71 3.66
CA ILE A 282 4.36 27.62 2.82
C ILE A 282 3.62 26.84 1.73
N ALA A 283 4.28 25.89 1.06
CA ALA A 283 3.64 25.05 0.04
C ALA A 283 2.48 24.25 0.64
N GLU A 284 2.69 23.65 1.81
CA GLU A 284 1.69 22.84 2.51
C GLU A 284 0.50 23.68 3.02
N LEU A 285 0.78 24.87 3.56
CA LEU A 285 -0.25 25.87 3.89
C LEU A 285 -1.01 26.25 2.62
N ASN A 286 -0.36 26.46 1.48
CA ASN A 286 -1.05 26.91 0.28
C ASN A 286 -1.81 25.81 -0.49
N ILE A 287 -1.89 24.58 0.01
CA ILE A 287 -2.78 23.54 -0.55
C ILE A 287 -4.24 23.96 -0.36
N SER A 288 -5.03 23.89 -1.43
CA SER A 288 -6.42 24.35 -1.44
C SER A 288 -7.35 23.43 -0.61
N PRO A 289 -8.46 23.97 -0.07
CA PRO A 289 -9.46 23.16 0.62
C PRO A 289 -10.05 22.05 -0.24
N LEU A 290 -10.26 22.30 -1.54
CA LEU A 290 -10.73 21.28 -2.47
C LEU A 290 -9.72 20.13 -2.57
N THR A 291 -8.43 20.46 -2.75
CA THR A 291 -7.36 19.47 -2.81
C THR A 291 -7.30 18.65 -1.52
N ARG A 292 -7.45 19.26 -0.34
CA ARG A 292 -7.50 18.53 0.94
C ARG A 292 -8.67 17.57 1.02
N ARG A 293 -9.87 18.01 0.62
CA ARG A 293 -11.04 17.15 0.63
C ARG A 293 -10.90 15.97 -0.33
N GLU A 294 -10.36 16.20 -1.53
CA GLU A 294 -10.05 15.13 -2.48
C GLU A 294 -8.93 14.21 -1.98
N GLN A 295 -7.97 14.74 -1.22
CA GLN A 295 -6.97 13.93 -0.51
C GLN A 295 -7.62 12.97 0.50
N LEU A 296 -8.63 13.42 1.26
CA LEU A 296 -9.41 12.50 2.11
C LEU A 296 -10.12 11.43 1.26
N ARG A 297 -10.75 11.83 0.17
CA ARG A 297 -11.50 10.94 -0.73
C ARG A 297 -10.65 9.80 -1.30
N VAL A 298 -9.45 10.08 -1.81
CA VAL A 298 -8.56 9.01 -2.34
C VAL A 298 -8.08 8.06 -1.26
N ASN A 299 -7.91 8.52 -0.03
CA ASN A 299 -7.46 7.65 1.05
C ASN A 299 -8.58 6.73 1.56
N LEU A 300 -9.86 7.05 1.32
CA LEU A 300 -10.96 6.08 1.49
C LEU A 300 -10.85 4.91 0.52
N GLU A 301 -10.40 5.15 -0.72
CA GLU A 301 -10.14 4.08 -1.70
C GLU A 301 -8.94 3.23 -1.27
N ARG A 302 -7.82 3.85 -0.89
CA ARG A 302 -6.62 3.12 -0.41
C ARG A 302 -6.89 2.28 0.83
N PHE A 303 -7.69 2.77 1.77
CA PHE A 303 -8.05 1.98 2.95
C PHE A 303 -8.97 0.81 2.62
N ARG A 304 -9.78 0.87 1.57
CA ARG A 304 -10.53 -0.31 1.08
C ARG A 304 -9.59 -1.36 0.51
N TRP A 305 -8.55 -0.97 -0.24
CA TRP A 305 -7.51 -1.91 -0.69
C TRP A 305 -6.74 -2.52 0.48
N MET A 306 -6.30 -1.69 1.43
CA MET A 306 -5.47 -2.10 2.55
C MET A 306 -6.20 -3.00 3.57
N ALA A 307 -7.52 -2.85 3.72
CA ALA A 307 -8.31 -3.56 4.71
C ALA A 307 -8.17 -5.08 4.64
N GLN A 308 -8.03 -5.60 3.43
CA GLN A 308 -7.89 -7.04 3.20
C GLN A 308 -6.53 -7.56 3.64
N ASP A 309 -5.50 -6.72 3.61
CA ASP A 309 -4.12 -7.12 3.85
C ASP A 309 -3.62 -6.86 5.26
N LEU A 310 -4.28 -6.01 6.02
CA LEU A 310 -3.88 -5.67 7.37
C LEU A 310 -4.14 -6.84 8.34
N GLU A 311 -3.08 -7.27 9.04
CA GLU A 311 -3.16 -8.24 10.13
C GLU A 311 -3.19 -7.53 11.49
N PRO A 312 -3.84 -8.10 12.54
CA PRO A 312 -3.90 -7.48 13.86
C PRO A 312 -2.53 -7.25 14.51
N ASP A 313 -1.57 -8.13 14.22
CA ASP A 313 -0.20 -8.08 14.70
C ASP A 313 0.75 -7.89 13.51
N GLY A 314 1.68 -6.94 13.59
CA GLY A 314 2.67 -6.76 12.53
C GLY A 314 3.16 -5.34 12.36
N LEU A 315 4.01 -5.16 11.36
CA LEU A 315 4.59 -3.89 10.97
C LEU A 315 3.80 -3.27 9.82
N LEU A 316 3.40 -2.01 9.97
CA LEU A 316 2.77 -1.22 8.92
C LEU A 316 3.66 -0.04 8.57
N VAL A 317 4.12 0.04 7.33
CA VAL A 317 4.90 1.17 6.80
C VAL A 317 3.98 2.06 5.98
N ASN A 318 3.78 3.30 6.42
CA ASN A 318 3.27 4.35 5.56
C ASN A 318 4.42 4.92 4.74
N VAL A 319 4.46 4.57 3.45
CA VAL A 319 5.51 5.05 2.55
C VAL A 319 5.40 6.56 2.31
N ALA A 320 4.18 7.12 2.19
CA ALA A 320 4.00 8.55 1.95
C ALA A 320 4.43 9.41 3.15
N ALA A 321 4.00 9.01 4.36
CA ALA A 321 4.39 9.69 5.60
C ALA A 321 5.81 9.34 6.06
N ALA A 322 6.48 8.38 5.41
CA ALA A 322 7.77 7.83 5.84
C ALA A 322 7.75 7.50 7.34
N GLU A 323 6.88 6.57 7.71
CA GLU A 323 6.59 6.20 9.08
C GLU A 323 6.38 4.69 9.19
N LEU A 324 6.82 4.10 10.30
CA LEU A 324 6.65 2.70 10.62
C LEU A 324 5.90 2.58 11.94
N THR A 325 4.85 1.75 11.96
CA THR A 325 4.06 1.44 13.15
C THR A 325 4.08 -0.05 13.42
N LEU A 326 4.26 -0.44 14.68
CA LEU A 326 4.05 -1.81 15.16
C LEU A 326 2.63 -1.91 15.74
N TYR A 327 1.86 -2.86 15.23
CA TYR A 327 0.55 -3.23 15.73
C TYR A 327 0.62 -4.51 16.55
N GLN A 328 -0.11 -4.55 17.66
CA GLN A 328 -0.40 -5.73 18.46
C GLN A 328 -1.88 -5.75 18.84
N GLY A 329 -2.58 -6.85 18.59
CA GLY A 329 -4.01 -6.99 18.83
C GLY A 329 -4.86 -5.93 18.14
N GLY A 330 -4.43 -5.46 16.96
CA GLY A 330 -5.07 -4.39 16.20
C GLY A 330 -4.81 -2.98 16.74
N ARG A 331 -3.92 -2.81 17.73
CA ARG A 331 -3.58 -1.50 18.33
C ARG A 331 -2.16 -1.10 18.00
N ALA A 332 -1.94 0.16 17.65
CA ALA A 332 -0.60 0.72 17.48
C ALA A 332 0.08 0.80 18.85
N VAL A 333 1.15 0.03 19.06
CA VAL A 333 1.90 -0.01 20.33
C VAL A 333 3.23 0.75 20.27
N TRP A 334 3.73 0.99 19.06
CA TRP A 334 4.97 1.72 18.85
C TRP A 334 5.02 2.30 17.44
N GLN A 335 5.63 3.47 17.28
CA GLN A 335 5.72 4.19 16.01
C GLN A 335 7.08 4.90 15.92
N THR A 336 7.63 5.00 14.73
CA THR A 336 8.91 5.67 14.48
C THR A 336 8.98 6.26 13.08
N ARG A 337 9.84 7.27 12.89
CA ARG A 337 10.10 7.84 11.58
C ARG A 337 10.95 6.90 10.74
N THR A 338 10.74 6.96 9.43
CA THR A 338 11.56 6.26 8.44
C THR A 338 12.10 7.21 7.38
N GLN A 339 13.04 6.75 6.56
CA GLN A 339 13.40 7.40 5.29
C GLN A 339 13.14 6.41 4.15
N VAL A 340 12.36 6.85 3.17
CA VAL A 340 11.88 6.04 2.03
C VAL A 340 12.58 6.45 0.73
N GLY A 341 12.30 5.71 -0.34
CA GLY A 341 12.85 5.95 -1.67
C GLY A 341 12.50 7.33 -2.21
N ARG A 342 13.39 7.91 -3.02
CA ARG A 342 13.09 9.13 -3.79
C ARG A 342 12.06 8.84 -4.89
N ALA A 343 11.50 9.88 -5.50
CA ALA A 343 10.49 9.74 -6.54
C ALA A 343 11.00 8.92 -7.75
N GLU A 344 12.28 9.01 -8.07
CA GLU A 344 12.92 8.28 -9.18
C GLU A 344 13.27 6.83 -8.81
N ARG A 345 13.33 6.51 -7.51
CA ARG A 345 13.69 5.18 -6.96
C ARG A 345 12.74 4.83 -5.81
N GLN A 346 11.46 4.72 -6.16
CA GLN A 346 10.37 4.60 -5.19
C GLN A 346 10.50 3.35 -4.31
N THR A 347 10.09 3.47 -3.06
CA THR A 347 9.89 2.30 -2.20
C THR A 347 8.71 1.48 -2.73
N PRO A 348 8.89 0.19 -3.07
CA PRO A 348 7.81 -0.65 -3.58
C PRO A 348 6.79 -0.93 -2.47
N LEU A 349 5.53 -1.10 -2.87
CA LEU A 349 4.47 -1.56 -1.96
C LEU A 349 4.49 -3.08 -1.92
N LEU A 350 4.40 -3.65 -0.72
CA LEU A 350 4.40 -5.10 -0.57
C LEU A 350 3.77 -5.58 0.73
N LYS A 351 3.39 -6.86 0.74
CA LYS A 351 3.08 -7.65 1.93
C LYS A 351 4.04 -8.82 2.04
N SER A 352 4.67 -8.99 3.19
CA SER A 352 5.62 -10.06 3.45
C SER A 352 5.69 -10.41 4.94
N ARG A 353 6.68 -11.20 5.34
CA ARG A 353 6.98 -11.53 6.74
C ARG A 353 8.45 -11.29 7.04
N VAL A 354 8.75 -10.54 8.09
CA VAL A 354 10.08 -10.44 8.67
C VAL A 354 10.48 -11.80 9.19
N THR A 355 11.59 -12.33 8.68
CA THR A 355 12.04 -13.70 8.98
C THR A 355 13.43 -13.75 9.58
N ARG A 356 14.27 -12.75 9.34
CA ARG A 356 15.63 -12.71 9.86
C ARG A 356 16.15 -11.29 10.06
N LEU A 357 17.20 -11.19 10.86
CA LEU A 357 18.01 -10.00 11.06
C LEU A 357 19.41 -10.27 10.52
N THR A 358 19.99 -9.32 9.80
CA THR A 358 21.45 -9.26 9.58
C THR A 358 22.03 -8.29 10.59
N LEU A 359 22.83 -8.79 11.53
CA LEU A 359 23.53 -8.01 12.55
C LEU A 359 24.92 -7.64 12.02
N ASN A 360 25.37 -6.41 12.25
CA ASN A 360 26.63 -5.87 11.72
C ASN A 360 26.78 -6.17 10.21
N PRO A 361 25.84 -5.75 9.36
CA PRO A 361 25.81 -6.12 7.95
C PRO A 361 27.05 -5.62 7.20
N THR A 362 27.57 -6.42 6.27
CA THR A 362 28.31 -5.87 5.13
C THR A 362 27.32 -5.26 4.14
N TRP A 363 27.76 -4.27 3.37
CA TRP A 363 26.95 -3.66 2.32
C TRP A 363 27.58 -3.91 0.95
N THR A 364 26.96 -4.79 0.18
CA THR A 364 27.26 -4.93 -1.26
C THR A 364 26.42 -3.92 -2.04
N VAL A 365 27.08 -3.08 -2.82
CA VAL A 365 26.41 -1.98 -3.56
C VAL A 365 25.44 -2.56 -4.59
N PRO A 366 24.13 -2.24 -4.53
CA PRO A 366 23.15 -2.69 -5.53
C PRO A 366 23.44 -2.14 -6.93
N PRO A 367 23.04 -2.86 -8.01
CA PRO A 367 23.34 -2.47 -9.40
C PRO A 367 22.95 -1.03 -9.75
N THR A 368 21.78 -0.56 -9.30
CA THR A 368 21.31 0.82 -9.56
C THR A 368 22.20 1.85 -8.88
N ILE A 369 22.55 1.66 -7.60
CA ILE A 369 23.43 2.57 -6.85
C ILE A 369 24.85 2.53 -7.42
N TRP A 370 25.31 1.36 -7.85
CA TRP A 370 26.58 1.19 -8.53
C TRP A 370 26.65 2.05 -9.79
N LYS A 371 25.67 1.90 -10.69
CA LYS A 371 25.63 2.58 -11.99
C LYS A 371 25.42 4.09 -11.86
N GLU A 372 24.48 4.51 -11.02
CA GLU A 372 24.01 5.90 -10.99
C GLU A 372 24.73 6.78 -9.96
N ASP A 373 25.28 6.19 -8.88
CA ASP A 373 25.88 6.97 -7.80
C ASP A 373 27.39 6.72 -7.65
N LYS A 374 27.80 5.45 -7.57
CA LYS A 374 29.20 5.10 -7.21
C LYS A 374 30.15 5.20 -8.40
N LEU A 375 29.79 4.62 -9.54
CA LEU A 375 30.63 4.63 -10.73
C LEU A 375 30.97 6.05 -11.20
N PRO A 376 30.01 7.01 -11.28
CA PRO A 376 30.34 8.40 -11.62
C PRO A 376 31.30 9.07 -10.61
N ALA A 377 31.13 8.79 -9.31
CA ALA A 377 32.01 9.33 -8.28
C ALA A 377 33.43 8.77 -8.36
N ILE A 378 33.57 7.46 -8.66
CA ILE A 378 34.87 6.79 -8.79
C ILE A 378 35.60 7.25 -10.04
N ARG A 379 34.91 7.40 -11.18
CA ARG A 379 35.49 7.96 -12.42
C ARG A 379 36.03 9.37 -12.21
N LYS A 380 35.34 10.17 -11.39
CA LYS A 380 35.78 11.53 -11.05
C LYS A 380 37.00 11.53 -10.13
N ASP A 381 37.06 10.61 -9.17
CA ASP A 381 38.14 10.51 -8.19
C ASP A 381 38.21 9.10 -7.57
N GLN A 382 39.22 8.32 -7.95
CA GLN A 382 39.38 6.94 -7.45
C GLN A 382 39.69 6.88 -5.94
N THR A 383 40.19 7.96 -5.32
CA THR A 383 40.38 8.01 -3.85
C THR A 383 39.05 7.93 -3.10
N PHE A 384 37.92 8.10 -3.80
CA PHE A 384 36.59 7.84 -3.28
C PHE A 384 36.46 6.43 -2.68
N LEU A 385 37.04 5.40 -3.30
CA LEU A 385 36.96 4.02 -2.81
C LEU A 385 37.52 3.89 -1.39
N SER A 386 38.74 4.39 -1.16
CA SER A 386 39.38 4.34 0.16
C SER A 386 38.68 5.25 1.17
N ARG A 387 38.27 6.47 0.76
CA ARG A 387 37.51 7.39 1.63
C ARG A 387 36.19 6.80 2.11
N GLN A 388 35.54 5.98 1.29
CA GLN A 388 34.29 5.29 1.60
C GLN A 388 34.48 3.86 2.14
N ASN A 389 35.72 3.39 2.30
CA ASN A 389 36.06 2.03 2.73
C ASN A 389 35.41 0.94 1.85
N LEU A 390 35.43 1.14 0.53
CA LEU A 390 34.87 0.22 -0.45
C LEU A 390 35.97 -0.72 -0.98
N GLN A 391 35.75 -2.02 -0.82
CA GLN A 391 36.53 -3.07 -1.46
C GLN A 391 36.00 -3.30 -2.87
N VAL A 392 36.92 -3.51 -3.82
CA VAL A 392 36.61 -3.94 -5.18
C VAL A 392 36.82 -5.44 -5.25
N LEU A 393 35.79 -6.18 -5.65
CA LEU A 393 35.80 -7.64 -5.71
C LEU A 393 35.40 -8.11 -7.11
N ASP A 394 35.87 -9.28 -7.52
CA ASP A 394 35.36 -9.97 -8.70
C ASP A 394 33.98 -10.62 -8.43
N ALA A 395 33.41 -11.27 -9.45
CA ALA A 395 32.14 -11.98 -9.36
C ALA A 395 32.15 -13.17 -8.37
N HIS A 396 33.34 -13.66 -8.00
CA HIS A 396 33.56 -14.73 -7.03
C HIS A 396 33.86 -14.21 -5.62
N GLY A 397 33.87 -12.88 -5.43
CA GLY A 397 34.15 -12.23 -4.16
C GLY A 397 35.63 -12.13 -3.80
N GLN A 398 36.54 -12.35 -4.74
CA GLN A 398 37.98 -12.17 -4.53
C GLN A 398 38.39 -10.71 -4.72
N PRO A 399 39.31 -10.18 -3.89
CA PRO A 399 39.77 -8.79 -4.03
C PRO A 399 40.43 -8.51 -5.38
N LEU A 400 40.11 -7.36 -5.95
CA LEU A 400 40.75 -6.79 -7.13
C LEU A 400 41.47 -5.49 -6.76
N ALA A 401 42.62 -5.25 -7.38
CA ALA A 401 43.31 -3.98 -7.23
C ALA A 401 42.58 -2.91 -8.06
N ALA A 402 42.17 -1.82 -7.41
CA ALA A 402 41.44 -0.74 -8.07
C ALA A 402 42.21 -0.08 -9.24
N ALA A 403 43.55 -0.14 -9.20
CA ALA A 403 44.43 0.37 -10.24
C ALA A 403 44.38 -0.46 -11.54
N ASP A 404 43.97 -1.73 -11.46
CA ASP A 404 43.90 -2.64 -12.60
C ASP A 404 42.52 -2.61 -13.29
N ILE A 405 41.60 -1.78 -12.78
CA ILE A 405 40.23 -1.67 -13.29
C ILE A 405 40.12 -0.51 -14.29
N ASP A 406 39.64 -0.81 -15.50
CA ASP A 406 39.13 0.22 -16.41
C ASP A 406 37.78 0.73 -15.87
N TRP A 407 37.79 1.87 -15.17
CA TRP A 407 36.57 2.44 -14.59
C TRP A 407 35.59 2.99 -15.65
N ASP A 408 35.99 3.12 -16.92
CA ASP A 408 35.05 3.42 -17.99
C ASP A 408 34.27 2.15 -18.41
N ASN A 409 34.91 0.97 -18.36
CA ASN A 409 34.28 -0.31 -18.66
C ASN A 409 34.68 -1.40 -17.63
N PRO A 410 34.24 -1.30 -16.36
CA PRO A 410 34.81 -2.07 -15.25
C PRO A 410 34.46 -3.57 -15.24
N GLY A 411 33.76 -4.08 -16.26
CA GLY A 411 33.33 -5.47 -16.33
C GLY A 411 32.39 -5.87 -15.19
N ASN A 412 32.43 -7.16 -14.82
CA ASN A 412 31.60 -7.71 -13.75
C ASN A 412 32.34 -7.67 -12.41
N ILE A 413 32.24 -6.55 -11.71
CA ILE A 413 32.82 -6.34 -10.38
C ILE A 413 31.75 -6.03 -9.34
N MET A 414 32.09 -6.27 -8.08
CA MET A 414 31.26 -5.96 -6.92
C MET A 414 31.97 -4.94 -6.03
N LEU A 415 31.25 -3.95 -5.56
CA LEU A 415 31.71 -3.10 -4.46
C LEU A 415 31.10 -3.58 -3.16
N ARG A 416 31.94 -3.78 -2.14
CA ARG A 416 31.51 -4.16 -0.80
C ARG A 416 32.13 -3.23 0.24
N GLN A 417 31.30 -2.79 1.18
CA GLN A 417 31.73 -2.11 2.39
C GLN A 417 31.55 -3.05 3.58
N ASP A 418 32.59 -3.17 4.41
CA ASP A 418 32.53 -3.99 5.62
C ASP A 418 31.57 -3.39 6.67
N ALA A 419 31.26 -4.19 7.68
CA ALA A 419 30.52 -3.73 8.85
C ALA A 419 31.27 -2.59 9.56
N GLY A 420 30.53 -1.64 10.12
CA GLY A 420 31.11 -0.55 10.90
C GLY A 420 30.23 0.71 10.95
N PRO A 421 30.65 1.74 11.71
CA PRO A 421 29.83 2.92 11.98
C PRO A 421 29.53 3.78 10.74
N ARG A 422 30.31 3.62 9.66
CA ARG A 422 30.11 4.31 8.39
C ARG A 422 29.37 3.47 7.34
N ASN A 423 29.00 2.23 7.67
CA ASN A 423 28.25 1.37 6.75
C ASN A 423 26.84 1.96 6.53
N PRO A 424 26.37 2.16 5.28
CA PRO A 424 25.05 2.70 4.98
C PRO A 424 23.86 1.91 5.53
N LEU A 425 24.07 0.62 5.83
CA LEU A 425 23.09 -0.26 6.46
C LEU A 425 23.10 -0.19 8.00
N GLY A 426 24.00 0.59 8.59
CA GLY A 426 24.16 0.71 10.04
C GLY A 426 24.50 -0.62 10.71
N GLN A 427 23.96 -0.86 11.91
CA GLN A 427 24.25 -2.06 12.70
C GLN A 427 23.28 -3.22 12.46
N ILE A 428 22.13 -2.99 11.82
CA ILE A 428 21.10 -4.01 11.66
C ILE A 428 20.28 -3.83 10.38
N VAL A 429 19.97 -4.96 9.73
CA VAL A 429 18.99 -5.07 8.66
C VAL A 429 17.89 -6.04 9.08
N ILE A 430 16.63 -5.61 8.98
CA ILE A 430 15.44 -6.42 9.19
C ILE A 430 14.99 -6.93 7.82
N ARG A 431 15.09 -8.24 7.61
CA ARG A 431 14.92 -8.89 6.30
C ARG A 431 13.58 -9.60 6.21
N PHE A 432 12.97 -9.47 5.04
CA PHE A 432 11.74 -10.16 4.65
C PHE A 432 11.84 -10.56 3.16
N PRO A 433 11.28 -11.70 2.73
CA PRO A 433 11.30 -12.12 1.33
C PRO A 433 10.62 -11.09 0.41
N ASN A 434 11.30 -10.72 -0.68
CA ASN A 434 10.76 -9.88 -1.76
C ASN A 434 11.68 -9.91 -3.00
N PRO A 435 11.16 -9.63 -4.21
CA PRO A 435 11.95 -9.60 -5.44
C PRO A 435 12.69 -8.27 -5.67
N PHE A 436 12.43 -7.25 -4.86
CA PHE A 436 12.94 -5.89 -5.07
C PHE A 436 14.27 -5.60 -4.36
N ALA A 437 14.80 -6.58 -3.62
CA ALA A 437 15.96 -6.42 -2.75
C ALA A 437 15.82 -5.28 -1.73
N VAL A 438 14.59 -5.01 -1.27
CA VAL A 438 14.30 -4.01 -0.23
C VAL A 438 14.25 -4.64 1.16
N TYR A 439 14.54 -3.84 2.18
CA TYR A 439 14.54 -4.24 3.58
C TYR A 439 14.36 -3.01 4.48
N LEU A 440 14.05 -3.23 5.76
CA LEU A 440 14.18 -2.17 6.76
C LEU A 440 15.59 -2.22 7.32
N HIS A 441 16.25 -1.08 7.55
CA HIS A 441 17.61 -1.09 8.08
C HIS A 441 17.98 0.16 8.87
N ASP A 442 19.07 0.05 9.62
CA ASP A 442 19.71 1.17 10.31
C ASP A 442 20.46 2.09 9.33
N THR A 443 20.90 3.26 9.78
CA THR A 443 21.67 4.18 8.96
C THR A 443 22.54 5.11 9.81
N PRO A 444 23.75 5.47 9.35
CA PRO A 444 24.54 6.52 9.97
C PRO A 444 23.93 7.92 9.74
N SER A 445 23.04 8.09 8.74
CA SER A 445 22.40 9.36 8.41
C SER A 445 21.22 9.70 9.35
N LYS A 446 21.46 9.71 10.66
CA LYS A 446 20.41 9.92 11.68
C LYS A 446 19.74 11.29 11.60
N ALA A 447 20.52 12.35 11.32
CA ALA A 447 19.99 13.71 11.20
C ALA A 447 18.93 13.90 10.09
N LEU A 448 18.81 12.96 9.15
CA LEU A 448 17.78 13.03 8.10
C LEU A 448 16.38 12.60 8.59
N PHE A 449 16.26 11.97 9.75
CA PHE A 449 14.95 11.66 10.34
C PHE A 449 14.20 12.91 10.82
N ASP A 450 14.92 14.00 11.10
CA ASP A 450 14.31 15.28 11.46
C ASP A 450 13.90 16.10 10.23
N LYS A 451 14.20 15.66 9.01
CA LYS A 451 13.80 16.35 7.78
C LYS A 451 12.41 15.89 7.32
N GLY A 452 11.72 16.70 6.53
CA GLY A 452 10.45 16.36 5.90
C GLY A 452 10.32 17.06 4.54
N PRO A 453 9.87 16.37 3.47
CA PRO A 453 9.55 14.94 3.39
C PRO A 453 10.81 14.03 3.45
N ARG A 454 10.69 12.82 4.01
CA ARG A 454 11.83 11.89 4.23
C ARG A 454 12.11 10.92 3.07
N ALA A 455 11.97 11.39 1.85
CA ALA A 455 12.25 10.62 0.63
C ALA A 455 13.74 10.79 0.23
N PHE A 456 14.64 10.03 0.86
CA PHE A 456 16.10 10.17 0.66
C PHE A 456 16.81 8.91 0.15
N SER A 457 16.17 7.74 0.23
CA SER A 457 16.76 6.43 -0.06
C SER A 457 16.66 6.05 -1.54
N SER A 458 17.16 4.86 -1.89
CA SER A 458 17.00 4.25 -3.23
C SER A 458 16.06 3.04 -3.20
N GLY A 459 14.99 3.11 -2.41
CA GLY A 459 13.91 2.12 -2.36
C GLY A 459 13.80 1.37 -1.03
N CYS A 460 14.92 1.07 -0.36
CA CYS A 460 14.92 0.50 0.99
C CYS A 460 14.38 1.50 2.03
N VAL A 461 13.97 1.01 3.19
CA VAL A 461 13.42 1.85 4.27
C VAL A 461 14.42 1.94 5.41
N ARG A 462 14.94 3.14 5.69
CA ARG A 462 15.78 3.37 6.87
C ARG A 462 14.89 3.63 8.07
N VAL A 463 15.19 3.03 9.22
CA VAL A 463 14.40 3.16 10.45
C VAL A 463 15.19 3.98 11.47
N GLU A 464 14.52 4.91 12.15
CA GLU A 464 15.18 5.80 13.11
C GLU A 464 15.71 5.05 14.35
N HIS A 465 14.86 4.21 14.93
CA HIS A 465 15.15 3.41 16.12
C HIS A 465 15.11 1.90 15.84
N PRO A 466 16.01 1.36 14.99
CA PRO A 466 15.94 -0.03 14.54
C PRO A 466 16.32 -1.03 15.64
N MET A 467 17.15 -0.63 16.61
CA MET A 467 17.49 -1.48 17.76
C MET A 467 16.31 -1.64 18.71
N GLN A 468 15.52 -0.58 18.92
CA GLN A 468 14.26 -0.67 19.66
C GLN A 468 13.25 -1.54 18.91
N LEU A 469 13.17 -1.41 17.59
CA LEU A 469 12.34 -2.29 16.76
C LEU A 469 12.75 -3.76 16.95
N ARG A 470 14.05 -4.10 16.86
CA ARG A 470 14.55 -5.44 17.18
C ARG A 470 14.04 -5.92 18.53
N ASP A 471 14.11 -5.10 19.57
CA ASP A 471 13.70 -5.50 20.91
C ASP A 471 12.20 -5.78 21.04
N LEU A 472 11.39 -5.10 20.24
CA LEU A 472 9.95 -5.30 20.17
C LEU A 472 9.58 -6.54 19.34
N LEU A 473 10.41 -6.96 18.38
CA LEU A 473 10.17 -8.13 17.54
C LEU A 473 10.67 -9.45 18.14
N LEU A 474 11.58 -9.39 19.12
CA LEU A 474 12.26 -10.56 19.67
C LEU A 474 11.80 -10.91 21.08
N THR A 475 11.79 -12.21 21.39
CA THR A 475 11.66 -12.70 22.77
C THR A 475 12.88 -12.31 23.62
N SER A 476 12.74 -12.34 24.95
CA SER A 476 13.86 -12.03 25.85
C SER A 476 15.12 -12.87 25.61
N ALA A 477 14.96 -14.17 25.30
CA ALA A 477 16.08 -15.05 25.00
C ALA A 477 16.74 -14.71 23.65
N GLU A 478 15.95 -14.40 22.62
CA GLU A 478 16.47 -13.96 21.33
C GLU A 478 17.19 -12.62 21.44
N ARG A 479 16.67 -11.66 22.22
CA ARG A 479 17.35 -10.38 22.50
C ARG A 479 18.76 -10.59 23.06
N ALA A 480 18.87 -11.35 24.16
CA ALA A 480 20.15 -11.65 24.79
C ALA A 480 21.15 -12.34 23.84
N ARG A 481 20.63 -13.22 22.97
CA ARG A 481 21.45 -13.86 21.92
C ARG A 481 21.90 -12.84 20.88
N THR A 482 21.03 -11.96 20.40
CA THR A 482 21.40 -10.93 19.42
C THR A 482 22.37 -9.89 20.00
N ASP A 483 22.28 -9.56 21.29
CA ASP A 483 23.25 -8.67 21.95
C ASP A 483 24.66 -9.28 21.97
N THR A 484 24.76 -10.57 22.32
CA THR A 484 26.03 -11.32 22.24
C THR A 484 26.61 -11.31 20.82
N LEU A 485 25.77 -11.53 19.80
CA LEU A 485 26.20 -11.54 18.40
C LEU A 485 26.66 -10.15 17.93
N LEU A 486 25.93 -9.09 18.27
CA LEU A 486 26.29 -7.71 17.94
C LEU A 486 27.63 -7.30 18.56
N ALA A 487 27.87 -7.70 19.82
CA ALA A 487 29.11 -7.39 20.54
C ALA A 487 30.37 -7.97 19.87
N THR A 488 30.23 -8.99 19.01
CA THR A 488 31.37 -9.53 18.26
C THR A 488 31.91 -8.58 17.19
N GLY A 489 31.11 -7.60 16.73
CA GLY A 489 31.43 -6.72 15.59
C GLY A 489 31.39 -7.42 14.23
N SER A 490 31.30 -8.75 14.18
CA SER A 490 31.20 -9.56 12.97
C SER A 490 29.78 -9.65 12.46
N THR A 491 29.63 -9.86 11.14
CA THR A 491 28.33 -10.06 10.50
C THR A 491 27.71 -11.39 10.94
N HIS A 492 26.46 -11.34 11.39
CA HIS A 492 25.67 -12.54 11.74
C HIS A 492 24.28 -12.49 11.13
N GLU A 493 23.80 -13.64 10.67
CA GLU A 493 22.38 -13.81 10.31
C GLU A 493 21.65 -14.47 11.47
N PHE A 494 20.54 -13.86 11.89
CA PHE A 494 19.71 -14.32 12.99
C PHE A 494 18.28 -14.56 12.51
N ARG A 495 17.84 -15.81 12.51
CA ARG A 495 16.46 -16.15 12.13
C ARG A 495 15.52 -15.97 13.32
N LEU A 496 14.41 -15.27 13.11
CA LEU A 496 13.35 -15.12 14.12
C LEU A 496 12.66 -16.46 14.34
N SER A 497 12.34 -16.78 15.59
CA SER A 497 11.50 -17.93 15.94
C SER A 497 10.06 -17.77 15.46
N ALA A 498 9.52 -16.55 15.51
CA ALA A 498 8.19 -16.20 15.01
C ALA A 498 8.31 -15.13 13.91
N PRO A 499 8.00 -15.46 12.64
CA PRO A 499 7.96 -14.47 11.58
C PRO A 499 6.87 -13.40 11.81
N VAL A 500 7.22 -12.13 11.64
CA VAL A 500 6.32 -11.01 11.90
C VAL A 500 5.77 -10.44 10.59
N PRO A 501 4.44 -10.31 10.41
CA PRO A 501 3.88 -9.67 9.22
C PRO A 501 4.44 -8.27 8.99
N ILE A 502 4.65 -7.92 7.73
CA ILE A 502 4.98 -6.56 7.31
C ILE A 502 4.14 -6.18 6.10
N LEU A 503 3.45 -5.05 6.20
CA LEU A 503 2.69 -4.43 5.13
C LEU A 503 3.26 -3.05 4.85
N MET A 504 3.60 -2.78 3.59
CA MET A 504 4.12 -1.50 3.12
C MET A 504 3.13 -0.93 2.12
N THR A 505 2.41 0.11 2.52
CA THR A 505 1.35 0.75 1.73
C THR A 505 1.54 2.25 1.66
N TYR A 506 0.71 2.92 0.86
CA TYR A 506 0.84 4.35 0.55
C TYR A 506 -0.47 5.07 0.88
N TRP A 507 -0.47 6.00 1.83
CA TRP A 507 -1.64 6.85 2.08
C TRP A 507 -1.23 8.23 2.59
N THR A 508 -1.92 9.26 2.08
CA THR A 508 -1.55 10.67 2.22
C THR A 508 -2.44 11.44 3.19
N ALA A 509 -3.49 10.81 3.71
CA ALA A 509 -4.33 11.38 4.75
C ALA A 509 -4.90 10.28 5.66
N GLN A 510 -4.95 10.56 6.95
CA GLN A 510 -5.58 9.71 7.96
C GLN A 510 -6.13 10.55 9.11
N VAL A 511 -7.00 9.96 9.91
CA VAL A 511 -7.39 10.52 11.21
C VAL A 511 -6.65 9.75 12.30
N GLY A 512 -5.90 10.47 13.13
CA GLY A 512 -5.20 9.91 14.29
C GLY A 512 -6.18 9.45 15.37
N SER A 513 -5.68 8.67 16.33
CA SER A 513 -6.48 8.24 17.49
C SER A 513 -6.91 9.41 18.40
N ASP A 514 -6.24 10.55 18.28
CA ASP A 514 -6.57 11.84 18.90
C ASP A 514 -7.70 12.59 18.16
N GLY A 515 -8.24 12.02 17.08
CA GLY A 515 -9.26 12.64 16.23
C GLY A 515 -8.71 13.71 15.29
N GLN A 516 -7.40 13.98 15.32
CA GLN A 516 -6.77 14.98 14.47
C GLN A 516 -6.49 14.43 13.08
N VAL A 517 -6.70 15.25 12.07
CA VAL A 517 -6.38 14.89 10.69
C VAL A 517 -4.88 15.04 10.49
N ARG A 518 -4.26 14.00 9.94
CA ARG A 518 -2.84 13.96 9.61
C ARG A 518 -2.70 13.80 8.11
N TYR A 519 -1.93 14.70 7.50
CA TYR A 519 -1.61 14.69 6.10
C TYR A 519 -0.14 14.31 5.90
N ALA A 520 0.12 13.64 4.79
CA ALA A 520 1.46 13.42 4.29
C ALA A 520 1.56 13.98 2.86
N PRO A 521 2.72 14.55 2.48
CA PRO A 521 2.94 14.94 1.09
C PRO A 521 2.79 13.73 0.16
N ASP A 522 2.19 13.95 -1.02
CA ASP A 522 2.12 12.95 -2.09
C ASP A 522 3.48 12.87 -2.81
N ILE A 523 4.49 12.35 -2.10
CA ILE A 523 5.90 12.30 -2.53
C ILE A 523 6.12 11.57 -3.86
N TYR A 524 5.16 10.75 -4.31
CA TYR A 524 5.22 10.00 -5.57
C TYR A 524 4.15 10.43 -6.58
N SER A 525 3.40 11.51 -6.30
CA SER A 525 2.40 12.10 -7.21
C SER A 525 1.30 11.11 -7.66
N ARG A 526 0.85 10.23 -6.75
CA ARG A 526 -0.13 9.18 -7.03
C ARG A 526 -1.58 9.64 -6.89
N ASP A 527 -1.86 10.64 -6.05
CA ASP A 527 -3.22 11.05 -5.70
C ASP A 527 -4.03 11.50 -6.93
N SER A 528 -3.38 12.24 -7.85
CA SER A 528 -4.04 12.78 -9.06
C SER A 528 -4.55 11.69 -10.01
N ALA A 529 -3.79 10.63 -10.23
CA ALA A 529 -4.18 9.52 -11.09
C ALA A 529 -5.36 8.73 -10.49
N LEU A 530 -5.34 8.51 -9.16
CA LEU A 530 -6.45 7.86 -8.45
C LEU A 530 -7.73 8.69 -8.52
N LEU A 531 -7.65 10.02 -8.32
CA LEU A 531 -8.80 10.92 -8.47
C LEU A 531 -9.41 10.83 -9.87
N ALA A 532 -8.57 10.88 -10.91
CA ALA A 532 -9.02 10.73 -12.29
C ALA A 532 -9.73 9.40 -12.52
N GLY A 533 -9.22 8.29 -11.95
CA GLY A 533 -9.89 6.97 -12.00
C GLY A 533 -11.24 6.96 -11.27
N LEU A 534 -11.32 7.59 -10.09
CA LEU A 534 -12.58 7.71 -9.34
C LEU A 534 -13.61 8.56 -10.10
N ASP A 535 -13.19 9.59 -10.82
CA ASP A 535 -14.10 10.46 -11.56
C ASP A 535 -14.48 9.88 -12.93
N GLY A 536 -13.55 9.17 -13.58
CA GLY A 536 -13.69 8.61 -14.93
C GLY A 536 -14.83 7.61 -15.07
N ALA A 537 -15.64 7.76 -16.12
CA ALA A 537 -16.59 6.72 -16.54
C ALA A 537 -15.79 5.55 -17.11
N HIS A 538 -15.80 4.41 -16.43
CA HIS A 538 -15.32 3.16 -17.01
C HIS A 538 -16.52 2.40 -17.53
#